data_AF-A0A9E3X3P9-F1
#
_entry.id   AF-A0A9E3X3P9-F1
#
_cell.length_a   1.000
_cell.length_b   1.000
_cell.length_c   1.000
_cell.angle_alpha   90.00
_cell.angle_beta   90.00
_cell.angle_gamma   90.00
#
_symmetry.space_group_name_H-M   'P 1'
#
loop_
_entity.id
_entity.type
_entity.pdbx_description
1 polymer ?
#
loop_
_entity_poly.entity_id
_entity_poly.type
_entity_poly.pdbx_seq_one_letter_code
_entity_poly.pdbx_strand_id
1 'polypeptide(L)'
;MTTNRVFEQIFEIGNRRPAVVGRQQLAERAEDLSRAGEMQTRLDACVAATVALINVLYETDADGAPANIDRQTGRILIPVPWGASGWRKWGLRQWQAGCYRRLLLNRVQQRKGGVFDYDPYSRQWFVDVYQYSDKEAALLWLKAHEPSLREWRPIAERYRLREMKRKAAARGR
;
A
#
# COMPACT_ATOMS: atom_id res chain seq x y z
N MET A 1 -1.09 10.16 59.81
CA MET A 1 -1.85 11.26 59.17
C MET A 1 -1.05 11.69 57.94
N THR A 2 -1.36 11.15 56.76
CA THR A 2 -0.50 11.25 55.57
C THR A 2 -1.36 11.46 54.33
N THR A 3 -1.77 12.70 54.08
CA THR A 3 -2.52 13.11 52.88
C THR A 3 -2.18 14.56 52.56
N ASN A 4 -0.96 14.80 52.03
CA ASN A 4 -0.61 16.10 51.43
C ASN A 4 0.70 16.04 50.61
N ARG A 5 0.87 15.01 49.77
CA ARG A 5 2.01 14.96 48.84
C ARG A 5 1.65 14.63 47.39
N VAL A 6 0.49 14.00 47.19
CA VAL A 6 0.01 13.63 45.84
C VAL A 6 -0.68 14.81 45.13
N PHE A 7 -1.32 15.72 45.88
CA PHE A 7 -1.99 16.89 45.29
C PHE A 7 -1.01 17.96 44.77
N GLU A 8 0.14 18.13 45.43
CA GLU A 8 1.21 19.05 44.99
C GLU A 8 1.85 18.62 43.66
N GLN A 9 2.07 17.31 43.46
CA GLN A 9 2.66 16.80 42.21
C GLN A 9 1.74 16.94 40.99
N ILE A 10 0.41 16.93 41.17
CA ILE A 10 -0.54 17.09 40.07
C ILE A 10 -0.62 18.58 39.64
N PHE A 11 -0.46 19.52 40.58
CA PHE A 11 -0.47 20.95 40.27
C PHE A 11 0.80 21.39 39.53
N GLU A 12 1.96 20.78 39.80
CA GLU A 12 3.19 21.04 39.04
C GLU A 12 3.14 20.52 37.59
N ILE A 13 2.40 19.44 37.32
CA ILE A 13 2.23 18.92 35.95
C ILE A 13 1.32 19.85 35.13
N GLY A 14 0.36 20.53 35.77
CA GLY A 14 -0.55 21.49 35.14
C GLY A 14 0.08 22.84 34.77
N ASN A 15 1.26 23.18 35.32
CA ASN A 15 1.91 24.48 35.09
C ASN A 15 3.14 24.41 34.17
N ARG A 16 3.40 23.25 33.56
CA ARG A 16 4.28 23.19 32.38
C ARG A 16 3.52 23.81 31.23
N ARG A 17 3.71 25.12 31.02
CA ARG A 17 3.39 25.78 29.75
C ARG A 17 3.81 24.81 28.64
N PRO A 18 2.92 24.40 27.71
CA PRO A 18 3.34 23.58 26.60
C PRO A 18 4.53 24.31 26.00
N ALA A 19 5.70 23.65 25.97
CA ALA A 19 6.88 24.22 25.34
C ALA A 19 6.39 24.78 24.01
N VAL A 20 6.52 26.09 23.81
CA VAL A 20 6.01 26.77 22.62
C VAL A 20 6.67 26.05 21.46
N VAL A 21 5.95 25.10 20.86
CA VAL A 21 6.43 24.35 19.72
C VAL A 21 6.64 25.45 18.69
N GLY A 22 7.90 25.72 18.35
CA GLY A 22 8.22 26.87 17.52
C GLY A 22 7.37 26.82 16.26
N ARG A 23 6.92 27.97 15.73
CA ARG A 23 6.08 28.01 14.51
C ARG A 23 6.66 27.15 13.38
N GLN A 24 7.98 27.02 13.30
CA GLN A 24 8.70 26.11 12.40
C GLN A 24 8.43 24.62 12.71
N GLN A 25 8.57 24.17 13.97
CA GLN A 25 8.24 22.79 14.35
C GLN A 25 6.76 22.46 14.19
N LEU A 26 5.85 23.42 14.43
CA LEU A 26 4.43 23.28 14.15
C LEU A 26 4.16 23.18 12.64
N ALA A 27 4.83 23.99 11.82
CA ALA A 27 4.74 23.95 10.36
C ALA A 27 5.32 22.65 9.80
N GLU A 28 6.48 22.21 10.27
CA GLU A 28 7.11 20.92 9.93
C GLU A 28 6.20 19.75 10.28
N ARG A 29 5.61 19.75 11.48
CA ARG A 29 4.63 18.72 11.88
C ARG A 29 3.36 18.77 11.03
N ALA A 30 2.88 19.96 10.68
CA ALA A 30 1.71 20.10 9.80
C ALA A 30 2.01 19.67 8.36
N GLU A 31 3.19 19.98 7.85
CA GLU A 31 3.68 19.50 6.54
C GLU A 31 3.89 18.00 6.54
N ASP A 32 4.44 17.42 7.60
CA ASP A 32 4.57 15.99 7.78
C ASP A 32 3.21 15.31 7.90
N LEU A 33 2.25 15.92 8.59
CA LEU A 33 0.86 15.44 8.66
C LEU A 33 0.19 15.48 7.27
N SER A 34 0.38 16.57 6.53
CA SER A 34 -0.16 16.75 5.18
C SER A 34 0.47 15.76 4.19
N ARG A 35 1.79 15.54 4.26
CA ARG A 35 2.51 14.56 3.43
C ARG A 35 2.19 13.12 3.82
N ALA A 36 2.08 12.82 5.11
CA ALA A 36 1.68 11.50 5.59
C ALA A 36 0.25 11.17 5.16
N GLY A 37 -0.67 12.14 5.28
CA GLY A 37 -2.04 12.03 4.78
C GLY A 37 -2.08 11.79 3.28
N GLU A 38 -1.31 12.56 2.49
CA GLU A 38 -1.23 12.36 1.05
C GLU A 38 -0.68 10.96 0.69
N MET A 39 0.38 10.51 1.38
CA MET A 39 0.94 9.17 1.18
C MET A 39 -0.06 8.07 1.53
N GLN A 40 -0.83 8.22 2.61
CA GLN A 40 -1.87 7.29 3.00
C GLN A 40 -2.94 7.21 1.92
N THR A 41 -3.49 8.35 1.48
CA THR A 41 -4.50 8.39 0.41
C THR A 41 -4.03 7.68 -0.88
N ARG A 42 -2.75 7.81 -1.22
CA ARG A 42 -2.18 7.16 -2.40
C ARG A 42 -2.04 5.65 -2.24
N LEU A 43 -1.75 5.18 -1.02
CA LEU A 43 -1.70 3.77 -0.68
C LEU A 43 -3.12 3.19 -0.66
N ASP A 44 -4.07 3.88 -0.04
CA ASP A 44 -5.47 3.50 0.04
C ASP A 44 -6.07 3.31 -1.36
N ALA A 45 -5.74 4.18 -2.31
CA ALA A 45 -6.15 4.00 -3.71
C ALA A 45 -5.63 2.68 -4.32
N CYS A 46 -4.39 2.29 -4.01
CA CYS A 46 -3.83 1.03 -4.47
C CYS A 46 -4.50 -0.19 -3.79
N VAL A 47 -4.79 -0.08 -2.49
CA VAL A 47 -5.48 -1.14 -1.75
C VAL A 47 -6.92 -1.28 -2.26
N ALA A 48 -7.65 -0.19 -2.45
CA ALA A 48 -8.99 -0.19 -3.03
C ALA A 48 -9.02 -0.83 -4.42
N ALA A 49 -8.04 -0.51 -5.28
CA ALA A 49 -7.90 -1.17 -6.58
C ALA A 49 -7.58 -2.68 -6.46
N THR A 50 -6.90 -3.10 -5.39
CA THR A 50 -6.63 -4.52 -5.11
C THR A 50 -7.90 -5.25 -4.65
N VAL A 51 -8.70 -4.63 -3.79
CA VAL A 51 -10.02 -5.15 -3.38
C VAL A 51 -10.93 -5.31 -4.60
N ALA A 52 -10.98 -4.29 -5.45
CA ALA A 52 -11.76 -4.33 -6.69
C ALA A 52 -11.26 -5.44 -7.64
N LEU A 53 -9.94 -5.62 -7.77
CA LEU A 53 -9.36 -6.73 -8.52
C LEU A 53 -9.82 -8.08 -7.95
N ILE A 54 -9.72 -8.30 -6.63
CA ILE A 54 -10.13 -9.57 -6.01
C ILE A 54 -11.61 -9.86 -6.32
N ASN A 55 -12.50 -8.86 -6.21
CA ASN A 55 -13.90 -9.07 -6.54
C ASN A 55 -14.11 -9.58 -7.97
N VAL A 56 -13.40 -8.98 -8.93
CA VAL A 56 -13.47 -9.37 -10.35
C VAL A 56 -12.82 -10.74 -10.58
N LEU A 57 -11.68 -11.03 -9.94
CA LEU A 57 -10.95 -12.28 -10.14
C LEU A 57 -11.79 -13.53 -9.85
N TYR A 58 -12.64 -13.47 -8.82
CA TYR A 58 -13.49 -14.58 -8.40
C TYR A 58 -14.89 -14.58 -9.07
N GLU A 59 -15.11 -13.75 -10.08
CA GLU A 59 -16.30 -13.87 -10.93
C GLU A 59 -16.23 -15.18 -11.74
N THR A 60 -17.38 -15.84 -11.84
CA THR A 60 -17.54 -17.08 -12.61
C THR A 60 -18.42 -16.81 -13.84
N ASP A 61 -18.12 -17.49 -14.93
CA ASP A 61 -18.98 -17.54 -16.11
C ASP A 61 -20.27 -18.35 -15.84
N ALA A 62 -21.18 -18.37 -16.82
CA ALA A 62 -22.46 -19.05 -16.72
C ALA A 62 -22.35 -20.57 -16.48
N ASP A 63 -21.20 -21.17 -16.82
CA ASP A 63 -20.88 -22.58 -16.61
C ASP A 63 -20.17 -22.85 -15.26
N GLY A 64 -19.98 -21.80 -14.44
CA GLY A 64 -19.31 -21.87 -13.15
C GLY A 64 -17.78 -21.91 -13.23
N ALA A 65 -17.18 -21.77 -14.41
CA ALA A 65 -15.73 -21.66 -14.55
C ALA A 65 -15.25 -20.25 -14.14
N PRO A 66 -14.04 -20.09 -13.58
CA PRO A 66 -13.47 -18.76 -13.32
C PRO A 66 -13.29 -17.98 -14.63
N ALA A 67 -13.86 -16.77 -14.71
CA ALA A 67 -13.81 -15.95 -15.92
C ALA A 67 -12.44 -15.25 -16.10
N ASN A 68 -11.81 -14.88 -14.97
CA ASN A 68 -10.68 -13.96 -14.93
C ASN A 68 -9.35 -14.62 -14.49
N ILE A 69 -9.39 -15.92 -14.19
CA ILE A 69 -8.25 -16.72 -13.74
C ILE A 69 -8.16 -17.99 -14.57
N ASP A 70 -6.95 -18.36 -14.98
CA ASP A 70 -6.69 -19.68 -15.54
C ASP A 70 -6.91 -20.77 -14.47
N ARG A 71 -7.88 -21.64 -14.69
CA ARG A 71 -8.32 -22.65 -13.71
C ARG A 71 -7.21 -23.62 -13.27
N GLN A 72 -6.25 -23.92 -14.14
CA GLN A 72 -5.21 -24.90 -13.83
C GLN A 72 -4.04 -24.27 -13.08
N THR A 73 -3.66 -23.06 -13.48
CA THR A 73 -2.41 -22.43 -13.05
C THR A 73 -2.61 -21.29 -12.05
N GLY A 74 -3.83 -20.75 -11.92
CA GLY A 74 -4.08 -19.54 -11.14
C GLY A 74 -3.61 -18.25 -11.84
N ARG A 75 -3.20 -18.33 -13.11
CA ARG A 75 -2.72 -17.16 -13.86
C ARG A 75 -3.84 -16.13 -14.02
N ILE A 76 -3.55 -14.88 -13.67
CA ILE A 76 -4.50 -13.78 -13.87
C ILE A 76 -4.60 -13.46 -15.37
N LEU A 77 -5.81 -13.50 -15.91
CA LEU A 77 -6.09 -13.32 -17.34
C LEU A 77 -6.35 -11.86 -17.73
N ILE A 78 -6.65 -11.02 -16.74
CA ILE A 78 -6.95 -9.59 -16.92
C ILE A 78 -5.78 -8.69 -16.49
N PRO A 79 -5.68 -7.44 -17.00
CA PRO A 79 -4.64 -6.52 -16.55
C PRO A 79 -4.76 -6.19 -15.06
N VAL A 80 -3.72 -6.44 -14.27
CA VAL A 80 -3.68 -6.07 -12.83
C VAL A 80 -3.46 -4.56 -12.62
N PRO A 81 -3.95 -3.96 -11.51
CA PRO A 81 -3.81 -2.52 -11.22
C PRO A 81 -2.37 -2.01 -11.23
N TRP A 82 -1.44 -2.83 -10.76
CA TRP A 82 -0.01 -2.53 -10.73
C TRP A 82 0.75 -2.97 -12.00
N GLY A 83 0.02 -3.38 -13.04
CA GLY A 83 0.54 -3.78 -14.33
C GLY A 83 0.71 -2.60 -15.27
N ALA A 84 1.62 -2.73 -16.25
CA ALA A 84 1.90 -1.68 -17.22
C ALA A 84 0.67 -1.29 -18.06
N SER A 85 -0.22 -2.25 -18.35
CA SER A 85 -1.45 -2.07 -19.11
C SER A 85 -2.72 -1.89 -18.27
N GLY A 86 -2.63 -2.08 -16.94
CA GLY A 86 -3.81 -2.08 -16.06
C GLY A 86 -4.03 -0.77 -15.32
N TRP A 87 -2.96 -0.07 -14.92
CA TRP A 87 -3.07 1.05 -13.97
C TRP A 87 -4.16 2.09 -14.29
N ARG A 88 -4.33 2.45 -15.56
CA ARG A 88 -5.34 3.45 -15.99
C ARG A 88 -6.76 2.91 -15.89
N LYS A 89 -6.97 1.61 -16.16
CA LYS A 89 -8.28 0.94 -16.08
C LYS A 89 -8.78 0.87 -14.64
N TRP A 90 -7.86 0.80 -13.69
CA TRP A 90 -8.14 0.72 -12.25
C TRP A 90 -8.05 2.08 -11.54
N GLY A 91 -8.05 3.20 -12.28
CA GLY A 91 -8.07 4.54 -11.70
C GLY A 91 -6.79 4.97 -10.98
N LEU A 92 -5.69 4.23 -11.14
CA LEU A 92 -4.40 4.59 -10.54
C LEU A 92 -3.65 5.59 -11.42
N ARG A 93 -2.63 6.23 -10.86
CA ARG A 93 -1.57 6.88 -11.64
C ARG A 93 -0.46 5.88 -11.91
N GLN A 94 0.21 6.00 -13.05
CA GLN A 94 1.30 5.09 -13.45
C GLN A 94 2.37 4.92 -12.36
N TRP A 95 2.74 6.00 -11.68
CA TRP A 95 3.76 5.95 -10.64
C TRP A 95 3.28 5.24 -9.36
N GLN A 96 2.00 5.35 -9.01
CA GLN A 96 1.39 4.63 -7.88
C GLN A 96 1.43 3.13 -8.16
N ALA A 97 0.94 2.75 -9.34
CA ALA A 97 1.00 1.36 -9.81
C ALA A 97 2.43 0.80 -9.82
N GLY A 98 3.42 1.60 -10.26
CA GLY A 98 4.83 1.19 -10.23
C GLY A 98 5.39 0.99 -8.82
N CYS A 99 5.08 1.90 -7.88
CA CYS A 99 5.47 1.75 -6.48
C CYS A 99 4.79 0.54 -5.84
N TYR A 100 3.49 0.36 -6.11
CA TYR A 100 2.71 -0.75 -5.57
C TYR A 100 3.18 -2.10 -6.10
N ARG A 101 3.49 -2.19 -7.41
CA ARG A 101 4.13 -3.35 -8.00
C ARG A 101 5.39 -3.74 -7.24
N ARG A 102 6.26 -2.76 -6.96
CA ARG A 102 7.51 -3.01 -6.23
C ARG A 102 7.26 -3.50 -4.82
N LEU A 103 6.24 -2.98 -4.14
CA LEU A 103 5.82 -3.44 -2.81
C LEU A 103 5.39 -4.91 -2.86
N LEU A 104 4.50 -5.28 -3.78
CA LEU A 104 4.03 -6.65 -3.93
C LEU A 104 5.16 -7.61 -4.29
N LEU A 105 6.06 -7.23 -5.21
CA LEU A 105 7.25 -8.03 -5.54
C LEU A 105 8.16 -8.24 -4.32
N ASN A 106 8.34 -7.23 -3.46
CA ASN A 106 9.12 -7.41 -2.23
C ASN A 106 8.44 -8.41 -1.29
N ARG A 107 7.10 -8.42 -1.20
CA ARG A 107 6.35 -9.40 -0.39
C ARG A 107 6.50 -10.82 -0.93
N VAL A 108 6.39 -11.00 -2.24
CA VAL A 108 6.63 -12.29 -2.93
C VAL A 108 8.06 -12.78 -2.65
N GLN A 109 9.07 -11.93 -2.81
CA GLN A 109 10.47 -12.28 -2.54
C GLN A 109 10.74 -12.66 -1.09
N GLN A 110 10.05 -12.04 -0.14
CA GLN A 110 10.13 -12.38 1.28
C GLN A 110 9.37 -13.67 1.63
N ARG A 111 8.74 -14.33 0.65
CA ARG A 111 7.90 -15.53 0.83
C ARG A 111 6.91 -15.38 1.98
N LYS A 112 6.32 -14.20 2.14
CA LYS A 112 5.38 -13.94 3.24
C LYS A 112 4.04 -14.69 3.10
N GLY A 113 3.90 -15.59 2.13
CA GLY A 113 2.61 -16.09 1.67
C GLY A 113 1.75 -14.93 1.14
N GLY A 114 0.72 -15.25 0.37
CA GLY A 114 -0.28 -14.27 0.04
C GLY A 114 -1.10 -14.60 -1.18
N VAL A 115 -2.15 -13.81 -1.37
CA VAL A 115 -3.12 -14.01 -2.44
C VAL A 115 -2.47 -13.94 -3.82
N PHE A 116 -1.43 -13.11 -3.99
CA PHE A 116 -0.78 -12.89 -5.28
C PHE A 116 0.65 -13.41 -5.30
N ASP A 117 0.98 -14.15 -6.35
CA ASP A 117 2.33 -14.57 -6.68
C ASP A 117 2.78 -13.98 -8.03
N TYR A 118 4.09 -13.96 -8.25
CA TYR A 118 4.70 -13.43 -9.45
C TYR A 118 5.80 -14.34 -9.98
N ASP A 119 5.63 -14.83 -11.20
CA ASP A 119 6.67 -15.57 -11.89
C ASP A 119 7.64 -14.60 -12.59
N PRO A 120 8.93 -14.56 -12.20
CA PRO A 120 9.91 -13.72 -12.87
C PRO A 120 10.22 -14.15 -14.31
N TYR A 121 10.03 -15.42 -14.66
CA TYR A 121 10.35 -15.95 -15.99
C TYR A 121 9.30 -15.53 -17.03
N SER A 122 8.01 -15.85 -16.79
CA SER A 122 6.91 -15.41 -17.67
C SER A 122 6.52 -13.94 -17.46
N ARG A 123 6.95 -13.33 -16.36
CA ARG A 123 6.60 -11.96 -15.95
C ARG A 123 5.10 -11.77 -15.70
N GLN A 124 4.41 -12.83 -15.31
CA GLN A 124 2.97 -12.87 -15.08
C GLN A 124 2.64 -12.91 -13.58
N TRP A 125 1.41 -12.47 -13.28
CA TRP A 125 0.86 -12.53 -11.93
C TRP A 125 -0.12 -13.69 -11.83
N PHE A 126 -0.10 -14.34 -10.68
CA PHE A 126 -0.92 -15.49 -10.34
C PHE A 126 -1.66 -15.20 -9.05
N VAL A 127 -2.81 -15.84 -8.88
CA VAL A 127 -3.51 -15.93 -7.62
C VAL A 127 -3.31 -17.34 -7.05
N ASP A 128 -3.04 -17.44 -5.75
CA ASP A 128 -2.97 -18.74 -5.07
C ASP A 128 -4.38 -19.28 -4.82
N VAL A 129 -4.95 -19.90 -5.84
CA VAL A 129 -6.29 -20.50 -5.80
C VAL A 129 -6.39 -21.71 -4.87
N TYR A 130 -5.26 -22.27 -4.42
CA TYR A 130 -5.25 -23.40 -3.50
C TYR A 130 -5.43 -22.94 -2.06
N GLN A 131 -4.70 -21.89 -1.66
CA GLN A 131 -4.84 -21.33 -0.31
C GLN A 131 -6.05 -20.38 -0.20
N TYR A 132 -6.40 -19.69 -1.27
CA TYR A 132 -7.52 -18.75 -1.34
C TYR A 132 -8.53 -19.23 -2.38
N SER A 133 -9.27 -20.29 -2.05
CA SER A 133 -10.24 -20.93 -2.94
C SER A 133 -11.44 -20.05 -3.28
N ASP A 134 -11.73 -19.07 -2.43
CA ASP A 134 -12.85 -18.16 -2.60
C ASP A 134 -12.46 -16.69 -2.33
N LYS A 135 -13.35 -15.81 -2.77
CA LYS A 135 -13.22 -14.36 -2.66
C LYS A 135 -13.08 -13.90 -1.21
N GLU A 136 -13.81 -14.51 -0.29
CA GLU A 136 -13.85 -14.07 1.11
C GLU A 136 -12.52 -14.36 1.81
N ALA A 137 -11.94 -15.53 1.55
CA ALA A 137 -10.62 -15.89 2.04
C ALA A 137 -9.54 -14.91 1.55
N ALA A 138 -9.57 -14.54 0.25
CA ALA A 138 -8.64 -13.58 -0.32
C ALA A 138 -8.79 -12.18 0.29
N LEU A 139 -10.04 -11.69 0.46
CA LEU A 139 -10.31 -10.39 1.06
C LEU A 139 -9.94 -10.36 2.55
N LEU A 140 -10.23 -11.42 3.29
CA LEU A 140 -9.87 -11.55 4.70
C LEU A 140 -8.35 -11.50 4.87
N TRP A 141 -7.62 -12.21 4.01
CA TRP A 141 -6.16 -12.16 4.02
C TRP A 141 -5.63 -10.75 3.73
N LEU A 142 -6.18 -10.07 2.71
CA LEU A 142 -5.77 -8.72 2.37
C LEU A 142 -5.99 -7.75 3.52
N LYS A 143 -7.12 -7.88 4.24
CA LYS A 143 -7.43 -7.08 5.43
C LYS A 143 -6.44 -7.34 6.57
N ALA A 144 -6.06 -8.60 6.80
CA ALA A 144 -5.10 -8.96 7.84
C ALA A 144 -3.66 -8.53 7.49
N HIS A 145 -3.34 -8.46 6.20
CA HIS A 145 -1.99 -8.18 5.69
C HIS A 145 -1.95 -6.93 4.81
N GLU A 146 -2.74 -5.92 5.17
CA GLU A 146 -2.86 -4.72 4.36
C GLU A 146 -1.48 -4.04 4.17
N PRO A 147 -1.14 -3.57 2.96
CA PRO A 147 0.03 -2.74 2.73
C PRO A 147 0.13 -1.58 3.72
N SER A 148 1.24 -1.51 4.45
CA SER A 148 1.46 -0.45 5.43
C SER A 148 2.26 0.72 4.84
N LEU A 149 2.11 1.91 5.42
CA LEU A 149 2.97 3.06 5.07
C LEU A 149 4.46 2.78 5.31
N ARG A 150 4.79 1.91 6.27
CA ARG A 150 6.16 1.49 6.55
C ARG A 150 6.80 0.77 5.36
N GLU A 151 6.03 -0.03 4.63
CA GLU A 151 6.48 -0.70 3.41
C GLU A 151 6.50 0.25 2.21
N TRP A 152 5.48 1.11 2.10
CA TRP A 152 5.29 2.01 0.96
C TRP A 152 6.28 3.17 0.90
N ARG A 153 6.51 3.85 2.03
CA ARG A 153 7.30 5.09 2.11
C ARG A 153 8.71 4.96 1.48
N PRO A 154 9.54 3.96 1.82
CA PRO A 154 10.88 3.85 1.22
C PRO A 154 10.84 3.59 -0.30
N ILE A 155 9.77 2.98 -0.81
CA ILE A 155 9.61 2.72 -2.25
C ILE A 155 9.25 4.01 -2.98
N ALA A 156 8.26 4.74 -2.47
CA ALA A 156 7.81 6.02 -3.03
C ALA A 156 8.93 7.07 -3.03
N GLU A 157 9.73 7.11 -1.97
CA GLU A 157 10.89 8.01 -1.88
C GLU A 157 11.96 7.68 -2.93
N ARG A 158 12.32 6.40 -3.08
CA ARG A 158 13.26 5.97 -4.13
C ARG A 158 12.74 6.31 -5.53
N TYR A 159 11.43 6.16 -5.77
CA TYR A 159 10.82 6.58 -7.02
C TYR A 159 10.99 8.09 -7.25
N ARG A 160 10.68 8.91 -6.25
CA ARG A 160 10.83 10.38 -6.32
C ARG A 160 12.27 10.79 -6.64
N LEU A 161 13.25 10.19 -5.97
CA LEU A 161 14.67 10.49 -6.19
C LEU A 161 15.11 10.12 -7.61
N ARG A 162 14.65 8.99 -8.15
CA ARG A 162 14.93 8.60 -9.55
C ARG A 162 14.33 9.59 -10.53
N GLU A 163 13.10 10.03 -10.30
CA GLU A 163 12.43 11.02 -11.13
C GLU A 163 13.12 12.39 -11.10
N MET A 164 13.59 12.83 -9.92
CA MET A 164 14.37 14.06 -9.80
C MET A 164 15.66 13.98 -10.61
N LYS A 165 16.41 12.87 -10.50
CA LYS A 165 17.63 12.64 -11.28
C LYS A 165 17.35 12.61 -12.79
N ARG A 166 16.28 11.93 -13.21
CA ARG A 166 15.85 11.88 -14.62
C ARG A 166 15.55 13.27 -15.17
N LYS A 167 14.81 14.10 -14.42
CA LYS A 167 14.48 15.48 -14.80
C LYS A 167 15.70 16.39 -14.83
N ALA A 168 16.62 16.26 -13.87
CA ALA A 168 17.87 17.03 -13.86
C ALA A 168 18.74 16.70 -15.09
N ALA A 169 18.88 15.42 -15.44
CA ALA A 169 19.62 14.98 -16.63
C ALA A 169 18.97 15.47 -17.94
N ALA A 170 17.64 15.60 -17.99
CA ALA A 170 16.93 16.10 -19.17
C ALA A 170 17.03 17.63 -19.34
N ARG A 171 17.33 18.39 -18.29
CA ARG A 171 17.49 19.86 -18.34
C ARG A 171 18.90 20.32 -18.70
N GLY A 172 19.89 19.43 -18.59
CA GLY A 172 21.29 19.69 -18.97
C GLY A 172 21.63 19.28 -20.40
N ARG A 173 20.62 18.98 -21.23
CA ARG A 173 20.72 18.69 -22.67
C ARG A 173 19.94 19.76 -23.42
#